data_AF-A0A4V1V1I2-F1
#
_entry.id   AF-A0A4V1V1I2-F1
#
_cell.length_a   1.000
_cell.length_b   1.000
_cell.length_c   1.000
_cell.angle_alpha   90.00
_cell.angle_beta   90.00
_cell.angle_gamma   90.00
#
_symmetry.space_group_name_H-M   'P 1'
#
loop_
_entity.id
_entity.type
_entity.pdbx_description
1 polymer ?
#
loop_
_entity_poly.entity_id
_entity_poly.type
_entity_poly.pdbx_seq_one_letter_code
_entity_poly.pdbx_strand_id
1 'polypeptide(L)'
;MGTGIIRIAFGAALLTTGCKPASPVANQAEPVAHAAESAAPAPVATSAAVAASPIGQWLVGAWSYDTSCATDFILHYNADGTLQNGEDGGRWALTGDTVSETILERFEMGSDAPIKLDPPEKRSYTVQQIDADKGTLTFQGKKIPILRC
;
A
#
# COMPACT_ATOMS: atom_id res chain seq x y z
N MET A 1 16.67 -52.51 16.48
CA MET A 1 15.96 -53.10 17.64
C MET A 1 15.14 -51.98 18.28
N GLY A 2 13.82 -51.95 18.41
CA GLY A 2 12.70 -52.64 17.76
C GLY A 2 11.60 -51.58 17.52
N THR A 3 10.90 -51.58 16.39
CA THR A 3 9.68 -52.34 16.07
C THR A 3 8.40 -51.78 16.73
N GLY A 4 7.59 -51.12 15.90
CA GLY A 4 6.14 -51.38 15.79
C GLY A 4 5.20 -50.22 16.15
N ILE A 5 3.99 -50.10 15.60
CA ILE A 5 3.25 -50.80 14.53
C ILE A 5 2.14 -49.81 14.08
N ILE A 6 1.85 -49.82 12.78
CA ILE A 6 0.78 -49.09 12.08
C ILE A 6 -0.60 -49.72 12.36
N ARG A 7 -1.67 -48.91 12.43
CA ARG A 7 -3.01 -49.33 11.96
C ARG A 7 -3.73 -48.21 11.21
N ILE A 8 -4.05 -48.52 9.96
CA ILE A 8 -4.92 -47.82 9.02
C ILE A 8 -6.36 -48.26 9.29
N ALA A 9 -7.33 -47.35 9.15
CA ALA A 9 -8.71 -47.71 8.88
C ALA A 9 -9.33 -46.73 7.88
N PHE A 10 -9.53 -47.22 6.66
CA PHE A 10 -10.39 -46.71 5.61
C PHE A 10 -11.87 -46.87 6.02
N GLY A 11 -12.73 -45.94 5.62
CA GLY A 11 -14.18 -46.09 5.70
C GLY A 11 -14.89 -45.18 4.70
N ALA A 12 -15.32 -45.77 3.58
CA ALA A 12 -16.15 -45.16 2.54
C ALA A 12 -17.38 -46.06 2.29
N ALA A 13 -18.53 -45.44 1.97
CA ALA A 13 -19.74 -45.95 1.27
C ALA A 13 -21.01 -45.31 1.91
N LEU A 14 -21.85 -44.50 1.24
CA LEU A 14 -22.71 -44.64 0.03
C LEU A 14 -24.18 -45.00 0.38
N LEU A 15 -25.09 -44.52 -0.50
CA LEU A 15 -26.51 -44.91 -0.77
C LEU A 15 -27.60 -43.92 -0.27
N THR A 16 -28.21 -43.08 -1.14
CA THR A 16 -29.42 -43.26 -2.01
C THR A 16 -30.71 -43.45 -1.19
N THR A 17 -31.80 -42.68 -1.29
CA THR A 17 -32.80 -42.37 -2.36
C THR A 17 -33.75 -41.28 -1.76
N GLY A 18 -34.47 -40.36 -2.42
CA GLY A 18 -35.31 -40.41 -3.62
C GLY A 18 -36.80 -40.33 -3.24
N CYS A 19 -37.42 -39.13 -3.25
CA CYS A 19 -38.87 -38.90 -3.52
C CYS A 19 -39.26 -37.40 -3.59
N LYS A 20 -39.93 -37.02 -4.68
CA LYS A 20 -40.63 -35.76 -5.05
C LYS A 20 -42.05 -36.21 -5.50
N PRO A 21 -43.15 -35.41 -5.63
CA PRO A 21 -43.31 -33.94 -5.60
C PRO A 21 -44.51 -33.41 -4.77
N ALA A 22 -44.61 -32.08 -4.60
CA ALA A 22 -45.85 -31.31 -4.78
C ALA A 22 -45.51 -29.81 -4.77
N SER A 23 -45.72 -29.13 -5.91
CA SER A 23 -45.78 -27.67 -5.96
C SER A 23 -47.22 -27.23 -5.68
N PRO A 24 -47.41 -26.07 -5.04
CA PRO A 24 -48.09 -25.00 -5.75
C PRO A 24 -47.33 -23.67 -5.71
N VAL A 25 -47.51 -22.94 -6.81
CA VAL A 25 -47.01 -21.60 -7.13
C VAL A 25 -47.59 -20.55 -6.19
N ALA A 26 -46.76 -19.63 -5.68
CA ALA A 26 -46.92 -18.18 -5.85
C ALA A 26 -45.87 -17.38 -5.03
N ASN A 27 -45.11 -16.54 -5.74
CA ASN A 27 -44.55 -15.25 -5.33
C ASN A 27 -43.89 -15.13 -3.94
N GLN A 28 -42.58 -14.88 -3.91
CA GLN A 28 -42.03 -13.51 -3.76
C GLN A 28 -40.52 -13.56 -3.48
N ALA A 29 -39.82 -12.65 -4.16
CA ALA A 29 -38.54 -12.02 -3.81
C ALA A 29 -37.28 -12.90 -3.68
N GLU A 30 -36.37 -12.69 -4.63
CA GLU A 30 -34.95 -13.03 -4.59
C GLU A 30 -34.27 -12.44 -3.34
N PRO A 31 -33.48 -13.21 -2.56
CA PRO A 31 -32.53 -12.61 -1.66
C PRO A 31 -31.25 -12.31 -2.46
N VAL A 32 -31.12 -11.06 -2.87
CA VAL A 32 -29.85 -10.51 -3.35
C VAL A 32 -28.87 -10.53 -2.18
N ALA A 33 -27.94 -11.47 -2.19
CA ALA A 33 -26.89 -11.59 -1.18
C ALA A 33 -25.53 -11.66 -1.85
N HIS A 34 -24.94 -10.49 -2.08
CA HIS A 34 -23.56 -10.15 -1.69
C HIS A 34 -23.30 -8.72 -2.14
N ALA A 35 -23.70 -7.77 -1.30
CA ALA A 35 -23.00 -6.49 -1.28
C ALA A 35 -21.57 -6.83 -0.88
N ALA A 36 -20.64 -6.71 -1.83
CA ALA A 36 -19.23 -6.60 -1.49
C ALA A 36 -19.12 -5.41 -0.55
N GLU A 37 -18.87 -5.70 0.73
CA GLU A 37 -18.47 -4.70 1.71
C GLU A 37 -17.23 -4.03 1.14
N SER A 38 -17.44 -2.87 0.52
CA SER A 38 -16.39 -1.95 0.14
C SER A 38 -15.73 -1.54 1.44
N ALA A 39 -14.66 -2.24 1.81
CA ALA A 39 -13.84 -1.88 2.94
C ALA A 39 -13.54 -0.39 2.79
N ALA A 40 -14.06 0.40 3.73
CA ALA A 40 -13.83 1.84 3.76
C ALA A 40 -12.31 2.03 3.64
N PRO A 41 -11.83 2.87 2.69
CA PRO A 41 -10.41 3.10 2.53
C PRO A 41 -9.85 3.48 3.90
N ALA A 42 -8.83 2.74 4.35
CA ALA A 42 -8.16 3.00 5.62
C ALA A 42 -7.85 4.50 5.71
N PRO A 43 -8.06 5.14 6.87
CA PRO A 43 -7.86 6.58 7.00
C PRO A 43 -6.43 6.90 6.57
N VAL A 44 -6.32 7.61 5.44
CA VAL A 44 -5.04 8.12 4.94
C VAL A 44 -4.54 9.08 5.99
N ALA A 45 -3.39 8.76 6.60
CA ALA A 45 -2.77 9.56 7.63
C ALA A 45 -2.63 11.01 7.14
N THR A 46 -3.41 11.89 7.74
CA THR A 46 -3.39 13.33 7.48
C THR A 46 -2.13 13.94 8.11
N SER A 47 -1.85 15.21 7.80
CA SER A 47 -0.75 16.00 8.41
C SER A 47 -0.65 15.84 9.94
N ALA A 48 -1.78 15.63 10.64
CA ALA A 48 -1.82 15.38 12.08
C ALA A 48 -1.18 14.05 12.51
N ALA A 49 -1.34 12.97 11.73
CA ALA A 49 -0.74 11.68 12.02
C ALA A 49 0.78 11.67 11.75
N VAL A 50 1.22 12.43 10.73
CA VAL A 50 2.65 12.68 10.48
C VAL A 50 3.28 13.40 11.68
N ALA A 51 2.63 14.44 12.19
CA ALA A 51 3.12 15.23 13.32
C ALA A 51 3.25 14.41 14.63
N ALA A 52 2.46 13.35 14.80
CA ALA A 52 2.48 12.49 15.98
C ALA A 52 3.48 11.31 15.90
N SER A 53 4.07 11.05 14.72
CA SER A 53 4.95 9.91 14.48
C SER A 53 6.42 10.33 14.46
N PRO A 54 7.33 9.76 15.27
CA PRO A 54 8.76 10.08 15.20
C PRO A 54 9.36 9.88 13.81
N ILE A 55 8.98 8.79 13.11
CA ILE A 55 9.45 8.57 11.74
C ILE A 55 8.80 9.53 10.74
N GLY A 56 7.56 9.98 11.02
CA GLY A 56 6.90 11.03 10.24
C GLY A 56 7.60 12.38 10.39
N GLN A 57 7.93 12.79 11.62
CA GLN A 57 8.70 13.99 11.88
C GLN A 57 10.10 13.93 11.27
N TRP A 58 10.74 12.75 11.36
CA TRP A 58 12.02 12.53 10.72
C TRP A 58 11.91 12.62 9.20
N LEU A 59 10.89 12.04 8.55
CA LEU A 59 10.71 12.08 7.09
C LEU A 59 10.48 13.49 6.54
N VAL A 60 9.85 14.39 7.29
CA VAL A 60 9.60 15.76 6.82
C VAL A 60 10.94 16.45 6.56
N GLY A 61 11.14 16.94 5.33
CA GLY A 61 12.38 17.59 4.89
C GLY A 61 12.75 17.25 3.45
N ALA A 62 14.00 17.55 3.10
CA ALA A 62 14.59 17.29 1.80
C ALA A 62 15.52 16.06 1.86
N TRP A 63 15.54 15.27 0.79
CA TRP A 63 16.26 14.01 0.73
C TRP A 63 16.88 13.80 -0.65
N SER A 64 18.09 13.26 -0.67
CA SER A 64 18.77 12.81 -1.87
C SER A 64 18.82 11.29 -1.90
N TYR A 65 18.64 10.70 -3.09
CA TYR A 65 18.96 9.30 -3.34
C TYR A 65 20.45 9.06 -3.58
N ASP A 66 21.22 10.14 -3.77
CA ASP A 66 22.66 10.12 -3.96
C ASP A 66 23.40 10.27 -2.63
N THR A 67 24.72 10.13 -2.69
CA THR A 67 25.62 10.33 -1.53
C THR A 67 25.82 11.80 -1.15
N SER A 68 25.18 12.74 -1.86
CA SER A 68 25.25 14.18 -1.61
C SER A 68 23.97 14.89 -2.07
N CYS A 69 23.78 16.13 -1.62
CA CYS A 69 22.67 17.00 -2.01
C CYS A 69 22.95 17.84 -3.27
N ALA A 70 24.03 17.56 -4.00
CA ALA A 70 24.43 18.31 -5.20
C ALA A 70 23.74 17.80 -6.49
N THR A 71 22.52 17.30 -6.37
CA THR A 71 21.71 16.72 -7.46
C THR A 71 20.43 17.52 -7.63
N ASP A 72 19.92 17.60 -8.84
CA ASP A 72 18.63 18.23 -9.12
C ASP A 72 17.45 17.34 -8.69
N PHE A 73 17.71 16.07 -8.35
CA PHE A 73 16.72 15.09 -7.94
C PHE A 73 16.61 15.02 -6.41
N ILE A 74 16.09 16.08 -5.82
CA ILE A 74 15.78 16.13 -4.38
C ILE A 74 14.30 15.79 -4.15
N LEU A 75 14.08 14.86 -3.23
CA LEU A 75 12.79 14.45 -2.72
C LEU A 75 12.40 15.32 -1.52
N HIS A 76 11.25 15.98 -1.59
CA HIS A 76 10.69 16.80 -0.53
C HIS A 76 9.41 16.17 0.00
N TYR A 77 9.43 15.78 1.28
CA TYR A 77 8.22 15.43 2.04
C TYR A 77 7.84 16.62 2.92
N ASN A 78 6.83 17.37 2.51
CA ASN A 78 6.39 18.55 3.27
C ASN A 78 5.42 18.15 4.39
N ALA A 79 5.45 18.90 5.50
CA ALA A 79 4.59 18.63 6.67
C ALA A 79 3.09 18.71 6.38
N ASP A 80 2.69 19.42 5.32
CA ASP A 80 1.30 19.54 4.87
C ASP A 80 0.83 18.33 4.02
N GLY A 81 1.69 17.33 3.83
CA GLY A 81 1.41 16.14 3.03
C GLY A 81 1.64 16.33 1.53
N THR A 82 2.24 17.44 1.08
CA THR A 82 2.68 17.60 -0.32
C THR A 82 4.03 16.94 -0.56
N LEU A 83 4.23 16.46 -1.78
CA LEU A 83 5.40 15.75 -2.25
C LEU A 83 5.95 16.43 -3.50
N GLN A 84 7.27 16.56 -3.57
CA GLN A 84 7.99 16.86 -4.81
C GLN A 84 9.18 15.90 -4.95
N ASN A 85 9.34 15.26 -6.09
CA ASN A 85 10.42 14.29 -6.33
C ASN A 85 10.92 14.41 -7.77
N GLY A 86 11.96 15.24 -7.98
CA GLY A 86 12.41 15.59 -9.31
C GLY A 86 11.27 16.20 -10.14
N GLU A 87 10.86 15.50 -11.19
CA GLU A 87 9.79 15.90 -12.09
C GLU A 87 8.38 15.61 -11.53
N ASP A 88 8.26 14.79 -10.48
CA ASP A 88 6.97 14.36 -9.93
C ASP A 88 6.45 15.33 -8.85
N GLY A 89 5.19 15.71 -8.96
CA GLY A 89 4.45 16.49 -7.95
C GLY A 89 3.24 15.72 -7.42
N GLY A 90 2.98 15.79 -6.11
CA GLY A 90 1.87 15.04 -5.55
C GLY A 90 1.64 15.17 -4.04
N ARG A 91 1.15 14.08 -3.46
CA ARG A 91 0.84 13.94 -2.04
C ARG A 91 1.54 12.74 -1.44
N TRP A 92 1.80 12.79 -0.15
CA TRP A 92 2.28 11.64 0.61
C TRP A 92 1.52 11.48 1.92
N ALA A 93 1.51 10.25 2.43
CA ALA A 93 0.98 9.88 3.73
C ALA A 93 1.85 8.79 4.37
N LEU A 94 1.76 8.65 5.68
CA LEU A 94 2.52 7.67 6.46
C LEU A 94 1.61 6.81 7.33
N THR A 95 1.65 5.49 7.14
CA THR A 95 0.98 4.53 8.02
C THR A 95 2.00 3.58 8.61
N GLY A 96 2.26 3.69 9.92
CA GLY A 96 3.36 2.96 10.56
C GLY A 96 4.71 3.42 10.01
N ASP A 97 5.44 2.50 9.38
CA ASP A 97 6.71 2.73 8.69
C ASP A 97 6.55 2.83 7.15
N THR A 98 5.32 2.77 6.64
CA THR A 98 5.05 2.76 5.21
C THR A 98 4.63 4.14 4.73
N VAL A 99 5.46 4.73 3.86
CA VAL A 99 5.11 5.94 3.10
C VAL A 99 4.35 5.54 1.85
N SER A 100 3.20 6.17 1.64
CA SER A 100 2.44 6.07 0.39
C SER A 100 2.48 7.41 -0.32
N GLU A 101 3.02 7.41 -1.53
CA GLU A 101 3.02 8.55 -2.44
C GLU A 101 1.88 8.41 -3.46
N THR A 102 1.23 9.53 -3.76
CA THR A 102 0.26 9.67 -4.84
C THR A 102 0.72 10.80 -5.74
N ILE A 103 1.24 10.46 -6.92
CA ILE A 103 1.73 11.41 -7.91
C ILE A 103 0.54 11.90 -8.72
N LEU A 104 0.37 13.21 -8.74
CA LEU A 104 -0.76 13.89 -9.37
C LEU A 104 -0.35 14.57 -10.67
N GLU A 105 0.91 14.94 -10.80
CA GLU A 105 1.44 15.64 -11.95
C GLU A 105 2.92 15.32 -12.18
N ARG A 106 3.38 15.48 -13.44
CA ARG A 106 4.76 15.25 -13.85
C ARG A 106 5.22 16.33 -14.82
N PHE A 107 6.42 16.87 -14.62
CA PHE A 107 7.10 17.70 -15.61
C PHE A 107 7.75 16.80 -16.66
N GLU A 108 7.37 16.96 -17.92
CA GLU A 108 8.07 16.29 -19.01
C GLU A 108 9.26 17.15 -19.45
N MET A 109 10.37 16.51 -19.82
CA MET A 109 11.54 17.21 -20.34
C MET A 109 11.16 18.09 -21.55
N GLY A 110 11.43 19.38 -21.44
CA GLY A 110 11.13 20.37 -22.47
C GLY A 110 9.71 20.96 -22.41
N SER A 111 8.94 20.65 -21.37
CA SER A 111 7.64 21.28 -21.11
C SER A 111 7.78 22.49 -20.17
N ASP A 112 7.00 23.55 -20.43
CA ASP A 112 6.89 24.73 -19.56
C ASP A 112 5.91 24.53 -18.40
N ALA A 113 5.14 23.44 -18.41
CA ALA A 113 4.11 23.13 -17.41
C ALA A 113 4.02 21.62 -17.12
N PRO A 114 3.61 21.22 -15.90
CA PRO A 114 3.43 19.82 -15.59
C PRO A 114 2.17 19.27 -16.27
N ILE A 115 2.23 18.00 -16.67
CA ILE A 115 1.06 17.25 -17.10
C ILE A 115 0.36 16.66 -15.89
N LYS A 116 -0.98 16.70 -15.87
CA LYS A 116 -1.78 16.05 -14.84
C LYS A 116 -1.90 14.56 -15.13
N LEU A 117 -1.66 13.72 -14.13
CA LEU A 117 -1.83 12.28 -14.20
C LEU A 117 -3.27 11.88 -13.84
N ASP A 118 -3.95 11.19 -14.75
CA ASP A 118 -5.29 10.63 -14.54
C ASP A 118 -5.38 9.21 -15.16
N PRO A 119 -5.43 8.13 -14.36
CA PRO A 119 -5.46 8.15 -12.91
C PRO A 119 -4.10 8.57 -12.29
N PRO A 120 -4.09 9.05 -11.03
CA PRO A 120 -2.86 9.27 -10.28
C PRO A 120 -1.99 8.02 -10.18
N GLU A 121 -0.67 8.19 -10.27
CA GLU A 121 0.28 7.11 -10.02
C GLU A 121 0.47 6.93 -8.50
N LYS A 122 0.50 5.69 -8.01
CA LYS A 122 0.69 5.40 -6.58
C LYS A 122 1.92 4.55 -6.34
N ARG A 123 2.71 4.92 -5.33
CA ARG A 123 3.91 4.20 -4.91
C ARG A 123 3.91 4.04 -3.39
N SER A 124 4.44 2.93 -2.90
CA SER A 124 4.55 2.67 -1.47
C SER A 124 5.96 2.19 -1.12
N TYR A 125 6.50 2.75 -0.05
CA TYR A 125 7.86 2.52 0.43
C TYR A 125 7.81 2.14 1.91
N THR A 126 8.52 1.09 2.31
CA THR A 126 8.82 0.89 3.73
C THR A 126 10.06 1.71 4.09
N VAL A 127 9.96 2.49 5.15
CA VAL A 127 11.00 3.42 5.59
C VAL A 127 11.73 2.85 6.79
N GLN A 128 13.06 2.89 6.72
CA GLN A 128 13.93 2.61 7.85
C GLN A 128 14.84 3.80 8.10
N GLN A 129 14.67 4.46 9.24
CA GLN A 129 15.63 5.44 9.73
C GLN A 129 16.91 4.72 10.20
N ILE A 130 18.07 5.21 9.78
CA ILE A 130 19.39 4.71 10.22
C ILE A 130 19.97 5.63 11.28
N ASP A 131 19.99 6.93 11.00
CA ASP A 131 20.40 7.99 11.92
C ASP A 131 19.60 9.28 11.66
N ALA A 132 20.07 10.43 12.16
CA ALA A 132 19.38 11.71 11.98
C ALA A 132 19.28 12.11 10.49
N ASP A 133 20.30 11.77 9.70
CA ASP A 133 20.48 12.27 8.34
C ASP A 133 20.43 11.16 7.29
N LYS A 134 20.31 9.89 7.70
CA LYS A 134 20.32 8.74 6.78
C LYS A 134 19.18 7.79 7.04
N GLY A 135 18.70 7.20 5.96
CA GLY A 135 17.76 6.08 6.03
C GLY A 135 17.76 5.24 4.77
N THR A 136 16.75 4.40 4.66
CA THR A 136 16.51 3.55 3.50
C THR A 136 15.02 3.51 3.19
N LEU A 137 14.67 3.72 1.93
CA LEU A 137 13.37 3.39 1.38
C LEU A 137 13.44 2.00 0.73
N THR A 138 12.52 1.11 1.09
CA THR A 138 12.39 -0.18 0.42
C THR A 138 11.23 -0.13 -0.57
N PHE A 139 11.52 -0.26 -1.85
CA PHE A 139 10.54 -0.28 -2.94
C PHE A 139 10.65 -1.57 -3.74
N GLN A 140 9.55 -2.34 -3.84
CA GLN A 140 9.53 -3.60 -4.58
C GLN A 140 10.69 -4.55 -4.21
N GLY A 141 11.03 -4.61 -2.92
CA GLY A 141 12.13 -5.43 -2.39
C GLY A 141 13.53 -4.85 -2.57
N LYS A 142 13.70 -3.71 -3.25
CA LYS A 142 14.98 -3.01 -3.39
C LYS A 142 15.14 -1.95 -2.32
N LYS A 143 16.30 -1.97 -1.66
CA LYS A 143 16.71 -0.94 -0.69
C LYS A 143 17.37 0.23 -1.41
N ILE A 144 16.84 1.42 -1.19
CA ILE A 144 17.30 2.68 -1.78
C ILE A 144 17.78 3.55 -0.60
N PRO A 145 19.09 3.82 -0.45
CA PRO A 145 19.56 4.72 0.59
C PRO A 145 19.07 6.14 0.32
N ILE A 146 18.78 6.87 1.39
CA ILE A 146 18.46 8.30 1.33
C ILE A 146 19.31 9.08 2.33
N LEU A 147 19.74 10.26 1.91
CA LEU A 147 20.53 11.21 2.70
C LEU A 147 19.73 12.51 2.86
N ARG A 148 19.73 13.06 4.06
CA ARG A 148 19.07 14.33 4.38
C ARG A 148 19.80 15.51 3.74
N CYS A 149 18.98 16.41 3.22
CA CYS A 149 19.30 17.77 2.82
C CYS A 149 18.45 18.73 3.69
#